data_AF-A0A9N9GXT2-F1
#
_entry.id   AF-A0A9N9GXT2-F1
#
_cell.length_a   1.000
_cell.length_b   1.000
_cell.length_c   1.000
_cell.angle_alpha   90.00
_cell.angle_beta   90.00
_cell.angle_gamma   90.00
#
_symmetry.space_group_name_H-M   'P 1'
#
loop_
_entity.id
_entity.type
_entity.pdbx_description
1 polymer ?
#
loop_
_entity_poly.entity_id
_entity_poly.type
_entity_poly.pdbx_seq_one_letter_code
_entity_poly.pdbx_strand_id
1 'polypeptide(L)'
;MSQPGIFTKSNLVYIPLSVTTAHTLNFIFNSPLSTWQEFPPKLPTSVYSSIFFIPLLLFLSLSFEPIQTSKRFYTLLSLALIFVSIPISFRGKYPPTLHNVFVAYGAIFGLKMLLFLKSNQKFH
;
A
#
# COMPACT_ATOMS: atom_id res chain seq x y z
N MET A 1 -47.89 -2.80 2.98
CA MET A 1 -47.36 -2.70 1.60
C MET A 1 -45.86 -2.90 1.65
N SER A 2 -45.39 -4.12 1.42
CA SER A 2 -43.97 -4.44 1.25
C SER A 2 -43.50 -3.88 -0.09
N GLN A 3 -42.39 -3.13 -0.13
CA GLN A 3 -41.76 -2.67 -1.36
C GLN A 3 -40.87 -3.78 -1.94
N PRO A 4 -41.31 -4.56 -2.95
CA PRO A 4 -40.53 -5.67 -3.50
C PRO A 4 -39.55 -5.17 -4.58
N GLY A 5 -39.72 -3.93 -5.07
CA GLY A 5 -39.00 -3.39 -6.23
C GLY A 5 -37.57 -2.94 -5.95
N ILE A 6 -37.24 -2.55 -4.71
CA ILE A 6 -35.90 -1.99 -4.38
C ILE A 6 -34.87 -3.11 -4.19
N PHE A 7 -35.25 -4.21 -3.53
CA PHE A 7 -34.38 -5.37 -3.29
C PHE A 7 -34.12 -6.20 -4.55
N THR A 8 -35.11 -6.32 -5.43
CA THR A 8 -34.97 -7.12 -6.66
C THR A 8 -34.08 -6.42 -7.70
N LYS A 9 -34.15 -5.09 -7.79
CA LYS A 9 -33.36 -4.29 -8.73
C LYS A 9 -31.88 -4.19 -8.32
N SER A 10 -31.60 -4.14 -7.03
CA SER A 10 -30.22 -4.10 -6.50
C SER A 10 -29.51 -5.46 -6.64
N ASN A 11 -30.20 -6.58 -6.42
CA ASN A 11 -29.65 -7.92 -6.67
C ASN A 11 -29.30 -8.14 -8.15
N LEU A 12 -30.11 -7.63 -9.09
CA LEU A 12 -29.84 -7.73 -10.53
C LEU A 12 -28.59 -6.96 -10.99
N VAL A 13 -28.13 -5.96 -10.24
CA VAL A 13 -26.90 -5.20 -10.57
C VAL A 13 -25.72 -5.71 -9.76
N TYR A 14 -25.93 -6.06 -8.49
CA TYR A 14 -24.88 -6.49 -7.59
C TYR A 14 -24.30 -7.86 -7.97
N ILE A 15 -25.16 -8.81 -8.40
CA ILE A 15 -24.72 -10.13 -8.85
C ILE A 15 -23.78 -10.01 -10.05
N PRO A 16 -24.16 -9.39 -11.20
CA PRO A 16 -23.26 -9.27 -12.34
C PRO A 16 -22.03 -8.41 -12.02
N LEU A 17 -22.14 -7.38 -11.16
CA LEU A 17 -20.99 -6.60 -10.73
C LEU A 17 -19.99 -7.46 -9.94
N SER A 18 -20.46 -8.26 -8.98
CA SER A 18 -19.62 -9.16 -8.18
C SER A 18 -18.95 -10.22 -9.05
N VAL A 19 -19.70 -10.81 -10.00
CA VAL A 19 -19.19 -11.80 -10.96
C VAL A 19 -18.14 -11.18 -11.87
N THR A 20 -18.38 -9.98 -12.39
CA THR A 20 -17.41 -9.24 -13.22
C THR A 20 -16.15 -8.94 -12.41
N THR A 21 -16.30 -8.46 -11.18
CA THR A 21 -15.17 -8.18 -10.28
C THR A 21 -14.35 -9.43 -10.00
N ALA A 22 -14.99 -10.56 -9.70
CA ALA A 22 -14.33 -11.84 -9.47
C ALA A 22 -13.59 -12.33 -10.73
N HIS A 23 -14.21 -12.21 -11.91
CA HIS A 23 -13.57 -12.57 -13.17
C HIS A 23 -12.39 -11.67 -13.51
N THR A 24 -12.50 -10.36 -13.29
CA THR A 24 -11.39 -9.42 -13.50
C THR A 24 -10.24 -9.73 -12.56
N LEU A 25 -10.50 -9.98 -11.27
CA LEU A 25 -9.46 -10.39 -10.32
C LEU A 25 -8.82 -11.72 -10.72
N ASN A 26 -9.63 -12.72 -11.08
CA ASN A 26 -9.15 -14.02 -11.53
C ASN A 26 -8.26 -13.90 -12.78
N PHE A 27 -8.65 -13.05 -13.74
CA PHE A 27 -7.83 -12.75 -14.92
C PHE A 27 -6.51 -12.06 -14.53
N ILE A 28 -6.55 -11.05 -13.65
CA ILE A 28 -5.36 -10.32 -13.21
C ILE A 28 -4.33 -11.27 -12.57
N PHE A 29 -4.76 -12.20 -11.72
CA PHE A 29 -3.87 -13.09 -10.98
C PHE A 29 -3.42 -14.33 -11.78
N ASN A 30 -4.31 -14.92 -12.59
CA ASN A 30 -4.08 -16.24 -13.17
C ASN A 30 -3.85 -16.23 -14.68
N SER A 31 -4.10 -15.12 -15.38
CA SER A 31 -3.92 -15.08 -16.84
C SER A 31 -2.45 -14.84 -17.21
N PRO A 32 -1.87 -15.62 -18.14
CA PRO A 32 -0.53 -15.35 -18.69
C PRO A 32 -0.49 -14.11 -19.60
N LEU A 33 -1.65 -13.62 -20.03
CA LEU A 33 -1.80 -12.34 -20.75
C LEU A 33 -1.87 -11.14 -19.79
N SER A 34 -1.92 -11.39 -18.47
CA SER A 34 -1.97 -10.33 -17.47
C SER A 34 -0.59 -9.69 -17.33
N THR A 35 -0.48 -8.43 -17.73
CA THR A 35 0.70 -7.59 -17.46
C THR A 35 0.94 -7.37 -15.97
N TRP A 36 -0.02 -7.71 -15.11
CA TRP A 36 0.12 -7.65 -13.65
C TRP A 36 1.02 -8.74 -13.07
N GLN A 37 1.29 -9.84 -13.77
CA GLN A 37 2.25 -10.85 -13.30
C GLN A 37 3.64 -10.24 -13.09
N GLU A 38 4.02 -9.27 -13.92
CA GLU A 38 5.30 -8.57 -13.80
C GLU A 38 5.21 -7.31 -12.95
N PHE A 39 4.03 -6.91 -12.46
CA PHE A 39 3.85 -5.69 -11.68
C PHE A 39 4.32 -5.87 -10.21
N PRO A 40 5.01 -4.88 -9.62
CA PRO A 40 5.63 -3.73 -10.28
C PRO A 40 6.83 -4.19 -11.14
N PRO A 41 7.02 -3.68 -12.37
CA PRO A 41 8.10 -4.12 -13.25
C PRO A 41 9.46 -3.96 -12.55
N LYS A 42 10.42 -4.83 -12.88
CA LYS A 42 11.77 -4.71 -12.32
C LYS A 42 12.36 -3.36 -12.73
N LEU A 43 12.75 -2.56 -11.74
CA LEU A 43 13.34 -1.25 -11.96
C LEU A 43 14.88 -1.34 -11.91
N PRO A 44 15.60 -0.38 -12.49
CA PRO A 44 17.02 -0.22 -12.22
C PRO A 44 17.26 -0.12 -10.71
N THR A 45 18.32 -0.76 -10.21
CA THR A 45 18.61 -0.83 -8.76
C THR A 45 18.70 0.56 -8.11
N SER A 46 19.25 1.55 -8.82
CA SER A 46 19.30 2.94 -8.38
C SER A 46 17.91 3.52 -8.16
N VAL A 47 16.99 3.31 -9.11
CA VAL A 47 15.60 3.77 -9.02
C VAL A 47 14.86 3.07 -7.88
N TYR A 48 15.02 1.76 -7.73
CA TYR A 48 14.42 1.00 -6.62
C TYR A 48 14.89 1.53 -5.26
N SER A 49 16.20 1.77 -5.12
CA SER A 49 16.79 2.32 -3.90
C SER A 49 16.22 3.72 -3.60
N SER A 50 16.13 4.59 -4.61
CA SER A 50 15.54 5.92 -4.45
C SER A 50 14.08 5.84 -4.00
N ILE A 51 13.26 5.00 -4.64
CA ILE A 51 11.85 4.81 -4.27
C ILE A 51 11.73 4.32 -2.83
N PHE A 52 12.63 3.45 -2.38
CA PHE A 52 12.67 2.98 -0.99
C PHE A 52 13.01 4.09 0.02
N PHE A 53 14.01 4.92 -0.28
CA PHE A 53 14.47 5.96 0.65
C PHE A 53 13.61 7.23 0.66
N ILE A 54 12.95 7.60 -0.44
CA ILE A 54 12.16 8.83 -0.54
C ILE A 54 11.07 8.92 0.54
N PRO A 55 10.21 7.90 0.76
CA PRO A 55 9.17 7.96 1.79
C PRO A 55 9.75 8.12 3.20
N LEU A 56 10.89 7.47 3.49
CA LEU A 56 11.59 7.61 4.77
C LEU A 56 12.08 9.04 4.97
N LEU A 57 12.73 9.63 3.97
CA LEU A 57 13.24 11.01 4.04
C LEU A 57 12.10 12.02 4.18
N LEU A 58 11.00 11.84 3.44
CA LEU A 58 9.81 12.69 3.56
C LEU A 58 9.17 12.57 4.94
N PHE A 59 9.07 11.35 5.47
CA PHE A 59 8.56 11.15 6.83
C PHE A 59 9.41 11.89 7.85
N LEU A 60 10.74 11.71 7.81
CA LEU A 60 11.67 12.40 8.71
C LEU A 60 11.55 13.93 8.60
N SER A 61 11.48 14.46 7.38
CA SER A 61 11.32 15.90 7.15
C SER A 61 10.01 16.42 7.74
N LEU A 62 8.90 15.69 7.57
CA LEU A 62 7.60 16.10 8.07
C LEU A 62 7.43 15.90 9.58
N SER A 63 8.25 15.03 10.20
CA SER A 63 8.29 14.78 11.63
C SER A 63 8.91 15.92 12.45
N PHE A 64 9.65 16.86 11.84
CA PHE A 64 10.23 17.99 12.57
C PHE A 64 9.21 18.99 13.08
N GLU A 65 8.05 19.09 12.44
CA GLU A 65 6.96 19.94 12.94
C GLU A 65 5.87 19.10 13.62
N PRO A 66 5.20 19.64 14.66
CA PRO A 66 4.26 18.89 15.46
C PRO A 66 3.04 18.41 14.66
N ILE A 67 2.53 17.23 15.02
CA ILE A 67 1.30 16.66 14.45
C ILE A 67 0.09 17.36 15.08
N GLN A 68 -0.33 18.49 14.49
CA GLN A 68 -1.46 19.29 14.99
C GLN A 68 -2.78 18.99 14.26
N THR A 69 -2.74 18.46 13.04
CA THR A 69 -3.94 18.22 12.21
C THR A 69 -4.10 16.77 11.82
N SER A 70 -5.35 16.29 11.72
CA SER A 70 -5.64 14.91 11.34
C SER A 70 -5.10 14.61 9.94
N LYS A 71 -5.16 15.60 9.03
CA LYS A 71 -4.57 15.51 7.68
C LYS A 71 -3.10 15.12 7.75
N ARG A 72 -2.31 15.81 8.58
CA ARG A 72 -0.88 15.54 8.74
C ARG A 72 -0.60 14.16 9.31
N PHE A 73 -1.39 13.72 10.30
CA PHE A 73 -1.30 12.37 10.83
C PHE A 73 -1.52 11.31 9.74
N TYR A 74 -2.59 11.45 8.95
CA TYR A 74 -2.87 10.53 7.84
C TYR A 74 -1.82 10.58 6.74
N THR A 75 -1.22 11.75 6.46
CA THR A 75 -0.10 11.86 5.52
C THR A 75 1.12 11.06 6.00
N LEU A 76 1.50 11.24 7.27
CA LEU A 76 2.63 10.50 7.86
C LEU A 76 2.33 8.99 7.94
N LEU A 77 1.11 8.61 8.31
CA LEU A 77 0.67 7.22 8.32
C LEU A 77 0.74 6.60 6.92
N SER A 78 0.27 7.33 5.89
CA SER A 78 0.36 6.90 4.50
C SER A 78 1.80 6.69 4.07
N LEU A 79 2.71 7.63 4.40
CA LEU A 79 4.15 7.48 4.12
C LEU A 79 4.76 6.25 4.79
N ALA A 80 4.40 5.98 6.06
CA ALA A 80 4.87 4.80 6.77
C ALA A 80 4.38 3.49 6.12
N LEU A 81 3.11 3.44 5.69
CA LEU A 81 2.55 2.28 4.99
C LEU A 81 3.19 2.07 3.62
N ILE A 82 3.43 3.15 2.86
CA ILE A 82 4.14 3.09 1.57
C ILE A 82 5.56 2.57 1.77
N PHE A 83 6.27 3.06 2.78
CA PHE A 83 7.63 2.61 3.08
C PHE A 83 7.70 1.11 3.34
N VAL A 84 6.76 0.57 4.12
CA VAL A 84 6.68 -0.87 4.43
C VAL A 84 6.22 -1.69 3.22
N SER A 85 5.35 -1.15 2.36
CA SER A 85 4.82 -1.88 1.21
C SER A 85 5.84 -2.04 0.07
N ILE A 86 6.77 -1.10 -0.12
CA ILE A 86 7.78 -1.16 -1.21
C ILE A 86 8.55 -2.49 -1.23
N PRO A 87 9.26 -2.92 -0.16
CA PRO A 87 9.96 -4.20 -0.20
C PRO A 87 9.00 -5.38 -0.41
N ILE A 88 7.78 -5.34 0.11
CA ILE A 88 6.78 -6.41 -0.10
C ILE A 88 6.39 -6.50 -1.58
N SER A 89 6.15 -5.36 -2.24
CA SER A 89 5.76 -5.30 -3.66
C SER A 89 6.85 -5.78 -4.61
N PHE A 90 8.12 -5.60 -4.27
CA PHE A 90 9.26 -6.02 -5.11
C PHE A 90 9.85 -7.39 -4.71
N ARG A 91 9.12 -8.17 -3.91
CA ARG A 91 9.55 -9.51 -3.46
C ARG A 91 9.91 -10.40 -4.66
N GLY A 92 11.09 -11.02 -4.60
CA GLY A 92 11.58 -11.95 -5.62
C GLY A 92 12.12 -11.30 -6.91
N LYS A 93 12.14 -9.96 -7.02
CA LYS A 93 12.62 -9.26 -8.23
C LYS A 93 14.10 -8.85 -8.18
N TYR A 94 14.69 -8.83 -6.99
CA TYR A 94 16.08 -8.41 -6.73
C TYR A 94 16.87 -9.51 -6.02
N PRO A 95 18.22 -9.49 -6.11
CA PRO A 95 19.07 -10.42 -5.38
C PRO A 95 18.76 -10.41 -3.87
N PRO A 96 18.78 -11.58 -3.21
CA PRO A 96 18.49 -11.68 -1.78
C PRO A 96 19.34 -10.78 -0.89
N THR A 97 20.60 -10.52 -1.28
CA THR A 97 21.53 -9.65 -0.55
C THR A 97 21.01 -8.22 -0.42
N LEU A 98 20.51 -7.63 -1.51
CA LEU A 98 19.95 -6.27 -1.49
C LEU A 98 18.54 -6.27 -0.90
N HIS A 99 17.72 -7.23 -1.32
CA HIS A 99 16.32 -7.28 -0.90
C HIS A 99 16.16 -7.46 0.60
N ASN A 100 16.93 -8.38 1.21
CA ASN A 100 16.84 -8.64 2.65
C ASN A 100 17.27 -7.43 3.48
N VAL A 101 18.26 -6.66 3.00
CA VAL A 101 18.67 -5.41 3.64
C VAL A 101 17.52 -4.40 3.65
N PHE A 102 16.80 -4.25 2.54
CA PHE A 102 15.64 -3.35 2.47
C PHE A 102 14.45 -3.85 3.28
N VAL A 103 14.22 -5.16 3.34
CA VAL A 103 13.20 -5.75 4.22
C VAL A 103 13.53 -5.47 5.70
N ALA A 104 14.79 -5.68 6.10
CA ALA A 104 15.23 -5.41 7.48
C ALA A 104 15.09 -3.93 7.84
N TYR A 105 15.54 -3.03 6.97
CA TYR A 105 15.34 -1.59 7.16
C TYR A 105 13.87 -1.19 7.16
N GLY A 106 13.07 -1.76 6.25
CA GLY A 106 11.62 -1.58 6.18
C GLY A 106 10.94 -1.93 7.50
N ALA A 107 11.30 -3.08 8.09
CA ALA A 107 10.78 -3.52 9.38
C ALA A 107 11.21 -2.61 10.53
N ILE A 108 12.52 -2.32 10.65
CA ILE A 108 13.06 -1.53 11.78
C ILE A 108 12.57 -0.09 11.74
N PHE A 109 12.72 0.59 10.60
CA PHE A 109 12.30 1.99 10.45
C PHE A 109 10.78 2.12 10.35
N GLY A 110 10.09 1.20 9.68
CA GLY A 110 8.63 1.19 9.63
C GLY A 110 8.02 1.05 11.02
N LEU A 111 8.55 0.16 11.86
CA LEU A 111 8.13 0.05 13.26
C LEU A 111 8.38 1.36 14.03
N LYS A 112 9.56 1.98 13.88
CA LYS A 112 9.86 3.27 14.50
C LYS A 112 8.91 4.38 14.05
N MET A 113 8.56 4.45 12.77
CA MET A 113 7.58 5.41 12.25
C MET A 113 6.20 5.23 12.87
N LEU A 114 5.72 3.97 12.96
CA LEU A 114 4.43 3.67 13.57
C LEU A 114 4.41 3.99 15.07
N LEU A 115 5.50 3.69 15.79
CA LEU A 115 5.66 4.07 17.19
C LEU A 115 5.69 5.59 17.37
N PHE A 116 6.40 6.32 16.49
CA PHE A 116 6.40 7.78 16.49
C PHE A 116 4.98 8.35 16.32
N LEU A 117 4.21 7.81 15.36
CA LEU A 117 2.82 8.22 15.14
C LEU A 117 1.95 7.95 16.36
N LYS A 118 2.06 6.75 16.95
CA LYS A 118 1.34 6.38 18.17
C LYS A 118 1.67 7.31 19.34
N SER A 119 2.95 7.65 19.54
CA SER A 119 3.37 8.53 20.63
C SER A 119 2.94 9.98 20.44
N ASN A 120 2.77 10.44 19.19
CA ASN A 120 2.40 11.82 18.86
C ASN A 120 0.91 11.97 18.51
N GLN A 121 0.10 10.93 18.70
CA GLN A 121 -1.33 10.99 18.51
C GLN A 121 -1.97 11.80 19.64
N LYS A 122 -2.13 13.12 19.41
CA LYS A 122 -2.78 14.06 20.33
C LYS A 122 -4.25 14.34 19.99
N PHE A 123 -4.85 13.61 19.05
CA PHE A 123 -6.28 13.76 18.73
C PHE A 123 -7.09 13.06 19.80
N HIS A 124 -7.49 13.85 20.80
CA HIS A 124 -8.53 13.56 21.76
C HIS A 124 -9.54 14.71 21.72
#